data_AF-A0A9W3BWN3-F1
#
_entry.id   AF-A0A9W3BWN3-F1
#
_cell.length_a   1.000
_cell.length_b   1.000
_cell.length_c   1.000
_cell.angle_alpha   90.00
_cell.angle_beta   90.00
_cell.angle_gamma   90.00
#
_symmetry.space_group_name_H-M   'P 1'
#
loop_
_entity.id
_entity.type
_entity.pdbx_description
1 polymer ?
#
loop_
_entity_poly.entity_id
_entity_poly.type
_entity_poly.pdbx_seq_one_letter_code
_entity_poly.pdbx_strand_id
1 'polypeptide(L)'
;MADAPSSPAGDGGESGGGGGSVREQDRYLPIANISRIMKKALPPNGKIGKDAKDTVQECVSEFISFITSEASDKCQKEKRKTVNGEDLLWAMATLGFEDYLEPLKVYLARYREVSSHFLTS
;
A
#
# COMPACT_ATOMS: atom_id res chain seq x y z
N MET A 1 -54.90 29.05 -20.60
CA MET A 1 -53.45 28.88 -20.84
C MET A 1 -52.82 28.78 -19.46
N ALA A 2 -52.25 27.62 -19.16
CA ALA A 2 -51.70 27.27 -17.86
C ALA A 2 -50.25 27.75 -17.77
N ASP A 3 -49.88 28.36 -16.65
CA ASP A 3 -48.48 28.54 -16.28
C ASP A 3 -48.26 27.92 -14.89
N ALA A 4 -47.14 27.21 -14.77
CA ALA A 4 -46.87 26.14 -13.82
C ALA A 4 -46.14 26.65 -12.57
N PRO A 5 -46.21 25.94 -11.43
CA PRO A 5 -45.53 26.35 -10.21
C PRO A 5 -44.03 26.06 -10.26
N SER A 6 -43.22 27.01 -9.80
CA SER A 6 -41.79 26.87 -9.55
C SER A 6 -41.54 25.92 -8.37
N SER A 7 -40.84 24.81 -8.63
CA SER A 7 -40.39 23.86 -7.60
C SER A 7 -39.10 24.36 -6.92
N PRO A 8 -38.95 24.21 -5.60
CA PRO A 8 -37.66 24.37 -4.92
C PRO A 8 -36.97 23.01 -4.68
N ALA A 9 -35.67 23.11 -4.36
CA ALA A 9 -34.81 22.09 -3.76
C ALA A 9 -34.28 20.96 -4.68
N GLY A 10 -33.02 21.11 -5.07
CA GLY A 10 -32.10 20.02 -5.39
C GLY A 10 -30.86 20.17 -4.51
N ASP A 11 -30.98 19.72 -3.27
CA ASP A 11 -29.88 19.51 -2.33
C ASP A 11 -28.90 18.51 -2.96
N GLY A 12 -27.71 19.01 -3.31
CA GLY A 12 -26.63 18.19 -3.85
C GLY A 12 -26.05 17.33 -2.75
N GLY A 13 -26.60 16.13 -2.57
CA GLY A 13 -26.09 15.14 -1.64
C GLY A 13 -24.64 14.78 -1.95
N GLU A 14 -23.72 15.26 -1.11
CA GLU A 14 -22.37 14.73 -0.97
C GLU A 14 -22.48 13.26 -0.53
N SER A 15 -22.41 12.35 -1.49
CA SER A 15 -22.27 10.92 -1.22
C SER A 15 -20.89 10.63 -0.64
N GLY A 16 -20.85 10.50 0.68
CA GLY A 16 -20.33 9.27 1.29
C GLY A 16 -18.82 9.05 1.22
N GLY A 17 -18.02 10.07 1.54
CA GLY A 17 -16.68 9.85 2.07
C GLY A 17 -16.77 9.54 3.56
N GLY A 18 -17.27 8.36 3.92
CA GLY A 18 -17.30 7.88 5.30
C GLY A 18 -15.88 7.77 5.84
N GLY A 19 -15.33 8.89 6.29
CA GLY A 19 -14.10 8.98 7.07
C GLY A 19 -14.35 8.39 8.44
N GLY A 20 -14.55 7.07 8.49
CA GLY A 20 -14.28 6.32 9.71
C GLY A 20 -12.87 6.71 10.11
N SER A 21 -12.72 7.26 11.31
CA SER A 21 -11.42 7.63 11.86
C SER A 21 -10.52 6.41 11.80
N VAL A 22 -9.70 6.32 10.76
CA VAL A 22 -8.65 5.31 10.66
C VAL A 22 -7.81 5.55 11.88
N ARG A 23 -7.84 4.60 12.83
CA ARG A 23 -7.08 4.77 14.05
C ARG A 23 -5.64 4.89 13.60
N GLU A 24 -4.91 5.84 14.16
CA GLU A 24 -3.52 6.07 13.77
C GLU A 24 -2.68 4.78 13.86
N GLN A 25 -3.02 3.89 14.79
CA GLN A 25 -2.42 2.55 14.91
C GLN A 25 -2.65 1.63 13.71
N ASP A 26 -3.77 1.76 12.98
CA ASP A 26 -4.07 0.96 11.79
C ASP A 26 -3.15 1.32 10.61
N ARG A 27 -2.48 2.48 10.68
CA ARG A 27 -1.53 2.95 9.66
C ARG A 27 -0.14 2.34 9.79
N TYR A 28 0.16 1.71 10.92
CA TYR A 28 1.50 1.21 11.24
C TYR A 28 1.51 -0.32 11.33
N LEU A 29 2.58 -0.93 10.83
CA LEU A 29 2.84 -2.34 11.09
C LEU A 29 3.16 -2.55 12.58
N PRO A 30 2.82 -3.71 13.17
CA PRO A 30 3.13 -3.99 14.56
C PRO A 30 4.62 -3.82 14.88
N ILE A 31 4.95 -3.02 15.89
CA ILE A 31 6.34 -2.70 16.28
C ILE A 31 7.18 -3.95 16.58
N ALA A 32 6.55 -5.03 17.02
CA ALA A 32 7.19 -6.32 17.25
C ALA A 32 7.72 -6.96 15.96
N ASN A 33 6.98 -6.83 14.85
CA ASN A 33 7.40 -7.33 13.55
C ASN A 33 8.56 -6.50 12.99
N ILE A 34 8.48 -5.17 13.09
CA ILE A 34 9.57 -4.24 12.73
C ILE A 34 10.84 -4.58 13.51
N SER A 35 10.73 -4.66 14.84
CA SER A 35 11.85 -4.98 15.74
C SER A 35 12.51 -6.31 15.39
N ARG A 36 11.72 -7.34 15.05
CA ARG A 36 12.23 -8.67 14.68
C ARG A 36 13.04 -8.63 13.39
N ILE A 37 12.59 -7.87 12.39
CA ILE A 37 13.30 -7.74 11.11
C ILE A 37 14.57 -6.93 11.28
N MET A 38 14.50 -5.77 11.93
CA MET A 38 15.68 -4.94 12.21
C MET A 38 16.79 -5.72 12.94
N LYS A 39 16.42 -6.58 13.89
CA LYS A 39 17.37 -7.44 14.61
C LYS A 39 18.15 -8.41 13.71
N LYS A 40 17.61 -8.83 12.58
CA LYS A 40 18.30 -9.72 11.63
C LYS A 40 19.50 -9.05 10.95
N ALA A 41 19.51 -7.72 10.90
CA ALA A 41 20.62 -6.94 10.35
C ALA A 41 21.72 -6.63 11.40
N LEU A 42 21.56 -7.10 12.65
CA LEU A 42 22.48 -6.81 13.75
C LEU A 42 23.16 -8.10 14.25
N PRO A 43 24.33 -7.97 14.92
CA PRO A 43 24.94 -9.08 15.64
C PRO A 43 24.00 -9.63 16.74
N PRO A 44 24.21 -10.88 17.21
CA PRO A 44 23.31 -11.55 18.17
C PRO A 44 22.97 -10.72 19.42
N ASN A 45 23.93 -9.95 19.93
CA ASN A 45 23.78 -9.14 21.15
C ASN A 45 23.48 -7.65 20.87
N GLY A 46 23.34 -7.25 19.61
CA GLY A 46 23.07 -5.85 19.24
C GLY A 46 21.75 -5.37 19.81
N LYS A 47 21.66 -4.14 20.32
CA LYS A 47 20.42 -3.55 20.86
C LYS A 47 19.88 -2.50 19.89
N ILE A 48 18.56 -2.33 19.87
CA ILE A 48 17.88 -1.31 19.06
C ILE A 48 17.17 -0.38 20.05
N GLY A 49 17.49 0.92 19.99
CA GLY A 49 16.81 1.94 20.79
C GLY A 49 15.32 2.03 20.45
N LYS A 50 14.51 2.55 21.38
CA LYS A 50 13.07 2.76 21.16
C LYS A 50 12.84 3.68 19.95
N ASP A 51 13.49 4.83 19.96
CA ASP A 51 13.32 5.86 18.91
C ASP A 51 13.68 5.31 17.52
N ALA A 52 14.72 4.48 17.41
CA ALA A 52 15.08 3.85 16.14
C ALA A 52 13.99 2.88 15.63
N LYS A 53 13.28 2.19 16.52
CA LYS A 53 12.16 1.32 16.12
C LYS A 53 10.96 2.14 15.65
N ASP A 54 10.67 3.22 16.37
CA ASP A 54 9.55 4.11 16.06
C ASP A 54 9.80 4.82 14.71
N THR A 55 11.01 5.35 14.49
CA THR A 55 11.42 5.93 13.20
C THR A 55 11.30 4.93 12.05
N VAL A 56 11.80 3.69 12.22
CA VAL A 56 11.69 2.69 11.15
C VAL A 56 10.24 2.26 10.91
N GLN A 57 9.40 2.22 11.96
CA GLN A 57 7.98 1.95 11.81
C GLN A 57 7.29 3.02 10.94
N GLU A 58 7.59 4.30 11.19
CA GLU A 58 7.09 5.42 10.37
C GLU A 58 7.64 5.33 8.93
N CYS A 59 8.95 5.12 8.77
CA CYS A 59 9.59 5.02 7.46
C CYS A 59 9.02 3.87 6.61
N VAL A 60 8.66 2.73 7.23
CA VAL A 60 8.07 1.60 6.49
C VAL A 60 6.67 1.92 6.00
N SER A 61 5.86 2.62 6.79
CA SER A 61 4.53 3.09 6.35
C SER A 61 4.64 4.10 5.21
N GLU A 62 5.61 5.01 5.30
CA GLU A 62 5.89 5.96 4.22
C GLU A 62 6.39 5.23 2.97
N PHE A 63 7.30 4.26 3.12
CA PHE A 63 7.80 3.45 2.00
C PHE A 63 6.68 2.70 1.26
N ILE A 64 5.74 2.09 2.00
CA ILE A 64 4.56 1.45 1.40
C ILE A 64 3.75 2.48 0.61
N SER A 65 3.51 3.67 1.18
CA SER A 65 2.73 4.72 0.53
C SER A 65 3.45 5.26 -0.71
N PHE A 66 4.76 5.43 -0.64
CA PHE A 66 5.59 5.94 -1.73
C PHE A 66 5.59 5.01 -2.95
N ILE A 67 5.92 3.73 -2.75
CA ILE A 67 5.93 2.75 -3.86
C ILE A 67 4.52 2.55 -4.42
N THR A 68 3.51 2.45 -3.56
CA THR A 68 2.13 2.19 -4.03
C THR A 68 1.54 3.38 -4.76
N SER A 69 1.92 4.62 -4.41
CA SER A 69 1.52 5.83 -5.15
C SER A 69 2.06 5.81 -6.58
N GLU A 70 3.35 5.54 -6.76
CA GLU A 70 3.97 5.47 -8.10
C GLU A 70 3.36 4.33 -8.96
N ALA A 71 3.13 3.16 -8.36
CA ALA A 71 2.46 2.05 -9.04
C ALA A 71 1.01 2.38 -9.40
N SER A 72 0.28 3.08 -8.51
CA SER A 72 -1.08 3.55 -8.74
C SER A 72 -1.14 4.53 -9.90
N ASP A 73 -0.21 5.49 -9.96
CA ASP A 73 -0.15 6.49 -11.03
C ASP A 73 0.02 5.82 -12.40
N LYS A 74 0.91 4.83 -12.52
CA LYS A 74 1.03 4.03 -13.75
C LYS A 74 -0.26 3.29 -14.08
N CYS A 75 -0.83 2.59 -13.10
CA CYS A 75 -2.08 1.83 -13.29
C CYS A 75 -3.20 2.74 -13.81
N GLN A 76 -3.34 3.94 -13.26
CA GLN A 76 -4.34 4.93 -13.67
C GLN A 76 -4.05 5.49 -15.07
N LYS A 77 -2.79 5.80 -15.39
CA LYS A 77 -2.37 6.22 -16.74
C LYS A 77 -2.71 5.17 -17.80
N GLU A 78 -2.64 3.89 -17.44
CA GLU A 78 -3.04 2.75 -18.28
C GLU A 78 -4.55 2.44 -18.26
N LYS A 79 -5.37 3.32 -17.64
CA LYS A 79 -6.83 3.17 -17.50
C LYS A 79 -7.26 1.90 -16.76
N ARG A 80 -6.39 1.34 -15.92
CA ARG A 80 -6.71 0.20 -15.05
C ARG A 80 -7.13 0.69 -13.68
N LYS A 81 -8.05 -0.06 -13.03
CA LYS A 81 -8.55 0.24 -11.67
C LYS A 81 -7.88 -0.61 -10.58
N THR A 82 -7.02 -1.55 -10.97
CA THR A 82 -6.42 -2.53 -10.04
C THR A 82 -4.92 -2.56 -10.28
N VAL A 83 -4.18 -2.17 -9.25
CA VAL A 83 -2.71 -2.31 -9.19
C VAL A 83 -2.37 -3.78 -9.07
N ASN A 84 -1.39 -4.25 -9.86
CA ASN A 84 -0.92 -5.62 -9.82
C ASN A 84 0.58 -5.70 -9.45
N GLY A 85 1.12 -6.92 -9.36
CA GLY A 85 2.53 -7.14 -9.02
C GLY A 85 3.53 -6.57 -10.03
N GLU A 86 3.17 -6.49 -11.31
CA GLU A 86 4.03 -5.92 -12.36
C GLU A 86 4.13 -4.38 -12.22
N ASP A 87 3.09 -3.74 -11.72
CA ASP A 87 3.11 -2.31 -11.41
C ASP A 87 4.05 -1.99 -10.27
N LEU A 88 4.06 -2.82 -9.23
CA LEU A 88 4.99 -2.69 -8.10
C LEU A 88 6.43 -2.92 -8.55
N LEU A 89 6.69 -3.94 -9.38
CA LEU A 89 8.03 -4.17 -9.94
C LEU A 89 8.50 -3.00 -10.79
N TRP A 90 7.62 -2.42 -11.61
CA TRP A 90 7.93 -1.23 -12.37
C TRP A 90 8.22 -0.02 -11.47
N ALA A 91 7.41 0.22 -10.44
CA ALA A 91 7.61 1.34 -9.52
C ALA A 91 8.95 1.22 -8.77
N MET A 92 9.29 0.02 -8.30
CA MET A 92 10.59 -0.25 -7.67
C MET A 92 11.77 0.10 -8.60
N ALA A 93 11.67 -0.26 -9.88
CA ALA A 93 12.70 0.07 -10.86
C ALA A 93 12.78 1.59 -11.12
N THR A 94 11.63 2.24 -11.35
CA THR A 94 11.55 3.69 -11.62
C THR A 94 12.10 4.53 -10.48
N LEU A 95 11.91 4.08 -9.23
CA LEU A 95 12.31 4.81 -8.03
C LEU A 95 13.74 4.48 -7.55
N GLY A 96 14.50 3.65 -8.30
CA GLY A 96 15.90 3.34 -7.99
C GLY A 96 16.12 2.23 -6.96
N PHE A 97 15.18 1.29 -6.84
CA PHE A 97 15.29 0.10 -5.99
C PHE A 97 15.60 -1.17 -6.81
N GLU A 98 16.48 -1.08 -7.80
CA GLU A 98 16.76 -2.15 -8.75
C GLU A 98 17.28 -3.44 -8.09
N ASP A 99 18.03 -3.30 -7.00
CA ASP A 99 18.56 -4.42 -6.20
C ASP A 99 17.45 -5.33 -5.62
N TYR A 100 16.21 -4.84 -5.54
CA TYR A 100 15.06 -5.59 -5.05
C TYR A 100 14.31 -6.34 -6.16
N LEU A 101 14.56 -6.06 -7.44
CA LEU A 101 13.73 -6.58 -8.54
C LEU A 101 13.82 -8.09 -8.69
N GLU A 102 15.02 -8.66 -8.72
CA GLU A 102 15.19 -10.10 -8.90
C GLU A 102 14.57 -10.91 -7.75
N PRO A 103 14.83 -10.58 -6.46
CA PRO A 103 14.13 -11.23 -5.36
C PRO A 103 12.60 -11.13 -5.46
N LEU A 104 12.07 -9.96 -5.84
CA LEU A 104 10.63 -9.73 -5.94
C LEU A 104 9.98 -10.49 -7.10
N LYS A 105 10.66 -10.62 -8.25
CA LYS A 105 10.19 -11.44 -9.39
C LYS A 105 10.08 -12.90 -9.01
N VAL A 106 11.10 -13.45 -8.34
CA VAL A 106 11.09 -14.83 -7.85
C VAL A 106 9.92 -15.04 -6.88
N TYR A 107 9.73 -14.10 -5.94
CA TYR A 107 8.61 -14.15 -5.00
C TYR A 107 7.25 -14.11 -5.72
N LEU A 108 7.06 -13.21 -6.69
CA LEU A 108 5.81 -13.09 -7.45
C LEU A 108 5.48 -14.35 -8.24
N ALA A 109 6.49 -14.97 -8.87
CA ALA A 109 6.31 -16.25 -9.58
C ALA A 109 5.85 -17.36 -8.63
N ARG A 110 6.51 -17.51 -7.48
CA ARG A 110 6.13 -18.50 -6.44
C ARG A 110 4.74 -18.24 -5.87
N TYR A 111 4.39 -16.98 -5.63
CA TYR A 111 3.06 -16.63 -5.16
C TYR A 111 1.97 -17.07 -6.16
N ARG A 112 2.18 -16.82 -7.46
CA ARG A 112 1.26 -17.26 -8.52
C ARG A 112 1.09 -18.78 -8.55
N GLU A 113 2.18 -19.55 -8.45
CA GLU A 113 2.13 -21.02 -8.38
C GLU A 113 1.25 -21.51 -7.22
N VAL A 114 1.50 -20.98 -6.01
CA VAL A 114 0.78 -21.38 -4.80
C VAL A 114 -0.69 -20.96 -4.85
N SER A 115 -0.98 -19.74 -5.30
CA SER A 115 -2.36 -19.27 -5.45
C SER A 115 -3.14 -20.08 -6.47
N SER A 116 -2.51 -20.51 -7.57
CA SER A 116 -3.14 -21.39 -8.55
C SER A 116 -3.47 -22.77 -7.95
N HIS A 117 -2.56 -23.37 -7.19
CA HIS A 117 -2.81 -24.66 -6.54
C HIS A 117 -3.97 -24.64 -5.54
N PHE A 118 -4.14 -23.53 -4.81
CA PHE A 118 -5.25 -23.38 -3.87
C PHE A 118 -6.61 -23.24 -4.55
N LEU A 119 -6.65 -22.76 -5.80
CA LEU A 119 -7.88 -22.64 -6.58
C LEU A 119 -8.23 -23.93 -7.35
N THR A 120 -7.27 -24.84 -7.52
CA THR A 120 -7.45 -26.12 -8.20
C THR A 120 -7.64 -27.31 -7.25
N SER A 121 -7.50 -27.11 -5.93
CA SER A 121 -7.71 -28.13 -4.89
C SER A 121 -9.05 -27.92 -4.19
#